data_AF-A0A0C4F2A9-F1
#
_entry.id   AF-A0A0C4F2A9-F1
#
_cell.length_a   1.000
_cell.length_b   1.000
_cell.length_c   1.000
_cell.angle_alpha   90.00
_cell.angle_beta   90.00
_cell.angle_gamma   90.00
#
_symmetry.space_group_name_H-M   'P 1'
#
loop_
_entity.id
_entity.type
_entity.pdbx_description
1 polymer ?
#
loop_
_entity_poly.entity_id
_entity_poly.type
_entity_poly.pdbx_seq_one_letter_code
_entity_poly.pdbx_strand_id
1 'polypeptide(L)'
;MVKIKLPNKPLCFDGTKVKRFIKTYEMVAGLDEATELDMAKQIRLFLATNELLDILKTLEGFSPPDWSKLKASMIAYWGQVDTTRFAKRDLTSLVQDWATKGGVASAVENQTFR
;
A
#
# COMPACT_ATOMS: atom_id res chain seq x y z
N MET A 1 -0.10 4.97 19.14
CA MET A 1 0.72 4.54 17.99
C MET A 1 1.36 3.22 18.34
N VAL A 2 0.85 2.14 17.76
CA VAL A 2 1.38 0.79 17.98
C VAL A 2 2.66 0.61 17.17
N LYS A 3 3.74 0.09 17.77
CA LYS A 3 4.99 -0.13 17.05
C LYS A 3 4.92 -1.42 16.23
N ILE A 4 5.10 -1.30 14.92
CA ILE A 4 5.20 -2.47 14.03
C ILE A 4 6.60 -3.05 14.21
N LYS A 5 6.68 -4.28 14.73
CA LYS A 5 7.93 -4.97 15.02
C LYS A 5 8.47 -5.62 13.76
N LEU A 6 9.77 -5.45 13.53
CA LEU A 6 10.46 -6.16 12.47
C LEU A 6 10.51 -7.66 12.81
N PRO A 7 9.99 -8.57 11.97
CA PRO A 7 10.42 -9.96 12.04
C PRO A 7 11.94 -10.00 11.78
N ASN A 8 12.64 -11.03 12.24
CA ASN A 8 14.11 -11.17 12.20
C ASN A 8 14.80 -10.98 10.82
N LYS A 9 14.07 -10.71 9.74
CA LYS A 9 14.58 -10.22 8.45
C LYS A 9 14.24 -8.73 8.29
N PRO A 10 15.18 -7.88 7.82
CA PRO A 10 14.90 -6.48 7.57
C PRO A 10 13.83 -6.38 6.47
N LEU A 11 12.60 -6.04 6.87
CA LEU A 11 11.53 -5.68 5.94
C LEU A 11 11.84 -4.26 5.41
N CYS A 12 12.87 -4.15 4.59
CA CYS A 12 13.27 -2.88 3.99
C CYS A 12 12.82 -2.84 2.53
N PHE A 13 12.05 -1.81 2.19
CA PHE A 13 11.67 -1.52 0.81
C PHE A 13 12.88 -0.97 0.06
N ASP A 14 13.21 -1.59 -1.06
CA ASP A 14 14.35 -1.25 -1.93
C ASP A 14 13.92 -0.54 -3.22
N GLY A 15 12.64 -0.16 -3.34
CA GLY A 15 12.08 0.41 -4.57
C GLY A 15 11.57 -0.62 -5.57
N THR A 16 11.67 -1.92 -5.28
CA THR A 16 11.20 -3.00 -6.15
C THR A 16 10.10 -3.84 -5.49
N LYS A 17 9.32 -4.58 -6.29
CA LYS A 17 8.28 -5.50 -5.80
C LYS A 17 7.32 -4.82 -4.82
N VAL A 18 6.88 -3.60 -5.14
CA VAL A 18 6.12 -2.72 -4.22
C VAL A 18 4.85 -3.40 -3.70
N LYS A 19 4.15 -4.16 -4.55
CA LYS A 19 2.96 -4.93 -4.16
C LYS A 19 3.28 -6.00 -3.12
N ARG A 20 4.43 -6.69 -3.25
CA ARG A 20 4.88 -7.72 -2.29
C ARG A 20 5.30 -7.07 -0.97
N PHE A 21 6.00 -5.94 -1.04
CA PHE A 21 6.37 -5.16 0.15
C PHE A 21 5.12 -4.75 0.92
N ILE A 22 4.16 -4.08 0.28
CA ILE A 22 2.91 -3.61 0.90
C ILE A 22 2.16 -4.78 1.54
N LYS A 23 1.98 -5.91 0.83
CA LYS A 23 1.29 -7.09 1.38
C LYS A 23 1.97 -7.64 2.64
N THR A 24 3.29 -7.66 2.66
CA THR A 24 4.06 -8.15 3.82
C THR A 24 3.99 -7.16 4.98
N TYR A 25 4.06 -5.86 4.69
CA TYR A 25 3.95 -4.80 5.67
C TYR A 25 2.58 -4.80 6.36
N GLU A 26 1.49 -4.88 5.59
CA GLU A 26 0.12 -4.96 6.13
C GLU A 26 -0.09 -6.22 6.98
N MET A 27 0.52 -7.35 6.60
CA MET A 27 0.46 -8.58 7.38
C MET A 27 1.14 -8.43 8.74
N VAL A 28 2.36 -7.87 8.78
CA VAL A 28 3.09 -7.64 10.04
C VAL A 28 2.37 -6.61 10.90
N ALA A 29 1.89 -5.52 10.29
CA ALA A 29 1.09 -4.51 10.97
C ALA A 29 -0.17 -5.12 11.61
N GLY A 30 -0.87 -6.00 10.89
CA GLY A 30 -2.04 -6.72 11.41
C GLY A 30 -1.70 -7.66 12.57
N LEU A 31 -0.55 -8.33 12.55
CA LEU A 31 -0.09 -9.17 13.66
C LEU A 31 0.24 -8.35 14.91
N ASP A 32 0.72 -7.12 14.74
CA ASP A 32 0.97 -6.19 15.83
C ASP A 32 -0.27 -5.38 16.22
N GLU A 33 -1.43 -5.59 15.59
CA GLU A 33 -2.67 -4.80 15.77
C GLU A 33 -2.51 -3.29 15.46
N ALA A 34 -1.61 -2.96 14.53
CA ALA A 34 -1.39 -1.60 14.09
C ALA A 34 -2.50 -1.10 13.18
N THR A 35 -2.92 0.15 13.40
CA THR A 35 -3.91 0.83 12.58
C THR A 35 -3.32 1.32 11.25
N GLU A 36 -4.18 1.66 10.29
CA GLU A 36 -3.75 2.32 9.04
C GLU A 36 -2.99 3.63 9.29
N LEU A 37 -3.42 4.41 10.27
CA LEU A 37 -2.71 5.62 10.67
C LEU A 37 -1.31 5.33 11.20
N ASP A 38 -1.16 4.25 11.96
CA ASP A 38 0.14 3.80 12.46
C ASP A 38 1.04 3.30 11.33
N MET A 39 0.47 2.61 10.34
CA MET A 39 1.16 2.16 9.13
C MET A 39 1.70 3.34 8.31
N ALA A 40 0.88 4.35 8.04
CA ALA A 40 1.28 5.55 7.27
C ALA A 40 2.37 6.36 7.99
N LYS A 41 2.39 6.37 9.32
CA LYS A 41 3.42 7.07 10.10
C LYS A 41 4.74 6.31 10.17
N GLN A 42 4.69 4.98 10.18
CA GLN A 42 5.86 4.14 10.45
C GLN A 42 6.57 3.65 9.19
N ILE A 43 5.94 3.68 8.01
CA ILE A 43 6.53 3.15 6.77
C ILE A 43 7.91 3.74 6.43
N ARG A 44 8.19 4.99 6.84
CA ARG A 44 9.52 5.63 6.71
C ARG A 44 10.66 4.87 7.38
N LEU A 45 10.35 4.04 8.38
CA LEU A 45 11.31 3.18 9.09
C LEU A 45 11.63 1.89 8.32
N PHE A 46 10.83 1.57 7.30
CA PHE A 46 10.89 0.35 6.51
C PHE A 46 11.46 0.62 5.11
N LEU A 47 12.32 1.65 4.97
CA LEU A 47 12.96 2.02 3.71
C LEU A 47 14.44 1.67 3.75
N ALA A 48 14.98 1.16 2.64
CA ALA A 48 16.39 0.79 2.54
C ALA A 48 17.34 1.99 2.39
N THR A 49 16.86 3.10 1.80
CA THR A 49 17.67 4.29 1.50
C THR A 49 16.92 5.58 1.78
N ASN A 50 17.66 6.67 2.01
CA ASN A 50 17.10 8.01 2.18
C ASN A 50 16.45 8.55 0.90
N GLU A 51 16.92 8.14 -0.28
CA GLU A 51 16.33 8.54 -1.57
C GLU A 51 14.88 8.05 -1.70
N LEU A 52 14.60 6.82 -1.24
CA LEU A 52 13.24 6.28 -1.19
C LEU A 52 12.36 7.07 -0.23
N LEU A 53 12.92 7.57 0.88
CA LEU A 53 12.20 8.42 1.82
C LEU A 53 11.83 9.76 1.18
N ASP A 54 12.74 10.35 0.40
CA ASP A 54 12.48 11.61 -0.26
C ASP A 54 11.41 11.47 -1.34
N ILE A 55 11.42 10.38 -2.11
CA ILE A 55 10.31 10.04 -3.01
C ILE A 55 9.02 9.85 -2.21
N LEU A 56 9.05 9.05 -1.13
CA LEU A 56 7.87 8.77 -0.33
C LEU A 56 7.22 10.04 0.23
N LYS A 57 8.01 11.05 0.64
CA LYS A 57 7.51 12.36 1.10
C LYS A 57 6.72 13.13 0.05
N THR A 58 7.01 12.89 -1.24
CA THR A 58 6.29 13.53 -2.35
C THR A 58 4.98 12.83 -2.71
N LEU A 59 4.75 11.62 -2.19
CA LEU A 59 3.56 10.84 -2.51
C LEU A 59 2.34 11.32 -1.71
N GLU A 60 1.18 11.24 -2.34
CA GLU A 60 -0.09 11.57 -1.68
C GLU A 60 -0.33 10.62 -0.50
N GLY A 61 -0.82 11.14 0.62
CA GLY A 61 -1.06 10.35 1.83
C GLY A 61 0.17 10.14 2.72
N PHE A 62 1.34 10.68 2.36
CA PHE A 62 2.45 10.78 3.32
C PHE A 62 2.20 11.89 4.34
N SER A 63 1.75 13.06 3.86
CA SER A 63 1.38 14.20 4.69
C SER A 63 0.13 14.89 4.10
N PRO A 64 -1.04 14.85 4.77
CA PRO A 64 -1.31 14.16 6.03
C PRO A 64 -1.21 12.62 5.89
N PRO A 65 -0.89 11.88 6.98
CA PRO A 65 -0.78 10.42 6.93
C PRO A 65 -2.13 9.76 6.61
N ASP A 66 -2.20 9.15 5.43
CA ASP A 66 -3.34 8.38 4.93
C ASP A 66 -2.78 7.14 4.22
N TRP A 67 -2.95 5.98 4.83
CA TRP A 67 -2.39 4.73 4.31
C TRP A 67 -2.98 4.33 2.98
N SER A 68 -4.28 4.53 2.79
CA SER A 68 -4.99 4.14 1.56
C SER A 68 -4.49 4.95 0.36
N LYS A 69 -4.33 6.27 0.53
CA LYS A 69 -3.76 7.14 -0.49
C LYS A 69 -2.28 6.85 -0.74
N LEU A 70 -1.50 6.71 0.34
CA LEU A 70 -0.08 6.41 0.25
C LEU A 70 0.17 5.10 -0.50
N LYS A 71 -0.55 4.05 -0.16
CA LYS A 71 -0.51 2.75 -0.85
C LYS A 71 -0.81 2.90 -2.34
N ALA A 72 -1.84 3.63 -2.72
CA ALA A 72 -2.18 3.87 -4.12
C ALA A 72 -1.06 4.61 -4.85
N SER A 73 -0.51 5.68 -4.26
CA SER A 73 0.61 6.43 -4.83
C SER A 73 1.90 5.60 -4.94
N MET A 74 2.21 4.77 -3.95
CA MET A 74 3.36 3.87 -3.99
C MET A 74 3.25 2.88 -5.16
N ILE A 75 2.05 2.30 -5.35
CA ILE A 75 1.80 1.38 -6.46
C ILE A 75 1.82 2.12 -7.80
N ALA A 76 1.31 3.35 -7.88
CA ALA A 76 1.37 4.13 -9.11
C ALA A 76 2.82 4.47 -9.52
N TYR A 77 3.66 4.85 -8.55
CA TYR A 77 5.04 5.23 -8.78
C TYR A 77 5.95 4.01 -9.06
N TRP A 78 6.00 3.05 -8.13
CA TRP A 78 6.91 1.88 -8.25
C TRP A 78 6.28 0.69 -8.97
N GLY A 79 4.95 0.63 -9.09
CA GLY A 79 4.29 -0.47 -9.79
C GLY A 79 4.59 -0.50 -11.27
N GLN A 80 4.84 0.65 -11.92
CA GLN A 80 5.28 0.68 -13.33
C GLN A 80 6.69 0.08 -13.50
N VAL A 81 7.58 0.32 -12.54
CA VAL A 81 8.92 -0.25 -12.50
C VAL A 81 8.85 -1.78 -12.41
N ASP A 82 7.93 -2.32 -11.60
CA ASP A 82 7.64 -3.77 -11.56
C ASP A 82 6.95 -4.30 -12.84
N THR A 83 6.12 -3.48 -13.48
CA THR A 83 5.31 -3.89 -14.64
C THR A 83 6.18 -4.15 -15.86
N THR A 84 7.30 -3.45 -16.06
CA THR A 84 8.26 -3.80 -17.13
C THR A 84 8.77 -5.25 -17.04
N ARG A 85 8.76 -5.87 -15.85
CA ARG A 85 9.08 -7.29 -15.63
C ARG A 85 7.87 -8.23 -15.60
N PHE A 86 6.65 -7.75 -15.37
CA PHE A 86 5.46 -8.59 -15.08
C PHE A 86 4.19 -8.23 -15.88
N ALA A 87 4.28 -7.44 -16.95
CA ALA A 87 3.21 -6.74 -17.68
C ALA A 87 1.93 -7.50 -18.13
N LYS A 88 1.63 -8.76 -17.75
CA LYS A 88 0.46 -9.45 -18.33
C LYS A 88 -0.53 -10.14 -17.40
N ARG A 89 -0.26 -10.36 -16.10
CA ARG A 89 -1.17 -11.23 -15.29
C ARG A 89 -1.74 -10.64 -13.99
N ASP A 90 -1.06 -9.70 -13.34
CA ASP A 90 -1.39 -9.36 -11.93
C ASP A 90 -2.22 -8.08 -11.73
N LEU A 91 -2.64 -7.40 -12.80
CA LEU A 91 -3.46 -6.18 -12.68
C LEU A 91 -4.96 -6.48 -12.55
N THR A 92 -5.45 -7.53 -13.20
CA THR A 92 -6.86 -7.93 -13.13
C THR A 92 -7.22 -8.61 -11.80
N SER A 93 -6.30 -9.39 -11.21
CA SER A 93 -6.62 -10.10 -9.96
C SER A 93 -6.76 -9.17 -8.75
N LEU A 94 -6.00 -8.06 -8.72
CA LEU A 94 -5.99 -7.17 -7.56
C LEU A 94 -7.30 -6.35 -7.46
N VAL A 95 -7.87 -5.97 -8.59
CA VAL A 95 -9.16 -5.25 -8.67
C VAL A 95 -10.31 -6.19 -8.27
N GLN A 96 -10.25 -7.45 -8.69
CA GLN A 96 -11.25 -8.47 -8.34
C GLN A 96 -11.18 -8.87 -6.86
N ASP A 97 -9.99 -9.04 -6.29
CA ASP A 97 -9.83 -9.39 -4.86
C ASP A 97 -10.30 -8.28 -3.92
N TRP A 98 -10.21 -7.01 -4.33
CA TRP A 98 -10.76 -5.87 -3.58
C TRP A 98 -12.27 -5.75 -3.70
N ALA A 99 -12.84 -6.00 -4.89
CA ALA A 99 -14.29 -6.04 -5.08
C ALA A 99 -14.97 -7.15 -4.27
N THR A 100 -14.29 -8.28 -4.07
CA THR A 100 -14.88 -9.46 -3.39
C THR A 100 -14.87 -9.35 -1.86
N LYS A 101 -14.10 -8.41 -1.28
CA LYS A 101 -13.92 -8.28 0.18
C LYS A 101 -14.89 -7.32 0.89
N GLY A 102 -15.83 -6.69 0.18
CA GLY A 102 -16.99 -6.02 0.78
C GLY A 102 -16.71 -4.70 1.51
N GLY A 103 -17.06 -3.58 0.85
CA GLY A 103 -17.18 -2.23 1.43
C GLY A 103 -16.71 -1.20 0.41
N VAL A 104 -17.57 -0.43 -0.27
CA VAL A 104 -18.61 0.45 0.29
C VAL A 104 -19.98 0.19 -0.35
N ALA A 105 -20.98 -0.02 0.50
CA ALA A 105 -22.38 0.13 0.11
C ALA A 105 -22.69 1.62 -0.10
N SER A 106 -23.47 1.88 -1.15
CA SER A 106 -24.01 3.18 -1.58
C SER A 106 -23.09 4.09 -2.39
N ALA A 107 -23.02 3.82 -3.69
CA ALA A 107 -23.38 4.87 -4.64
C ALA A 107 -24.82 4.60 -5.08
N VAL A 108 -25.80 4.96 -4.23
CA VAL A 108 -27.12 5.31 -4.74
C VAL A 108 -26.90 6.49 -5.66
N GLU A 109 -26.79 6.19 -6.96
CA GLU A 109 -27.23 7.01 -8.10
C GLU A 109 -26.60 6.43 -9.38
N ASN A 110 -27.04 5.24 -9.76
CA ASN A 110 -27.12 4.93 -11.19
C ASN A 110 -28.45 4.25 -11.46
N GLN A 111 -29.45 5.13 -11.49
CA GLN A 111 -30.62 5.08 -12.36
C GLN A 111 -31.04 3.70 -12.83
N THR A 112 -32.05 3.14 -12.17
CA THR A 112 -33.13 2.48 -12.92
C THR A 112 -34.39 2.57 -12.10
N PHE A 113 -35.42 3.24 -12.60
CA PHE A 113 -36.77 2.67 -12.71
C PHE A 113 -37.65 3.56 -13.58
N ARG A 114 -37.99 3.00 -14.75
CA ARG A 114 -39.05 3.34 -15.73
C ARG A 114 -38.84 4.51 -16.67
#